data_AF-A0A1V9XVZ0-F1
#
_entry.id   AF-A0A1V9XVZ0-F1
#
_cell.length_a   1.000
_cell.length_b   1.000
_cell.length_c   1.000
_cell.angle_alpha   90.00
_cell.angle_beta   90.00
_cell.angle_gamma   90.00
#
_symmetry.space_group_name_H-M   'P 1'
#
loop_
_entity.id
_entity.type
_entity.pdbx_description
1 polymer ?
#
loop_
_entity_poly.entity_id
_entity_poly.type
_entity_poly.pdbx_seq_one_letter_code
_entity_poly.pdbx_strand_id
1 'polypeptide(L)'
;MTDEGIPSAPLNLTADKVTQASVLLHWAEPAQPNGVIRGYLIHFSHASSRNETQVKKVIGSRPFNEYILSDLMLADNDVCSIN
;
A
#
# COMPACT_ATOMS: atom_id res chain seq x y z
N MET A 1 -7.09 28.53 -1.03
CA MET A 1 -6.07 27.65 -1.63
C MET A 1 -6.33 26.31 -0.99
N THR A 2 -7.17 25.47 -1.58
CA THR A 2 -7.43 24.14 -1.03
C THR A 2 -6.22 23.32 -1.37
N ASP A 3 -5.37 23.12 -0.36
CA ASP A 3 -4.34 22.09 -0.36
C ASP A 3 -5.10 20.78 -0.65
N GLU A 4 -5.11 20.33 -1.91
CA GLU A 4 -5.54 18.98 -2.27
C GLU A 4 -4.48 18.04 -1.70
N GLY A 5 -4.43 18.00 -0.37
CA GLY A 5 -3.54 17.20 0.43
C GLY A 5 -3.92 15.77 0.16
N ILE A 6 -2.89 15.01 -0.19
CA ILE A 6 -2.81 13.55 -0.23
C ILE A 6 -3.98 12.95 0.57
N PRO A 7 -4.86 12.12 -0.05
CA PRO A 7 -5.97 11.50 0.67
C PRO A 7 -5.42 10.88 1.95
N SER A 8 -6.19 10.95 3.05
CA SER A 8 -5.69 10.41 4.32
C SER A 8 -5.23 8.96 4.13
N ALA A 9 -4.23 8.53 4.89
CA ALA A 9 -3.81 7.15 4.86
C ALA A 9 -5.02 6.23 5.10
N PRO A 10 -5.15 5.12 4.35
CA PRO A 10 -6.24 4.20 4.55
C PRO A 10 -6.21 3.60 5.95
N LEU A 11 -7.38 3.30 6.47
CA LEU A 11 -7.56 2.76 7.81
C LEU A 11 -7.31 1.25 7.78
N ASN A 12 -6.96 0.64 8.92
CA ASN A 12 -6.84 -0.83 9.03
C ASN A 12 -5.97 -1.49 7.94
N LEU A 13 -4.81 -0.91 7.60
CA LEU A 13 -3.85 -1.61 6.73
C LEU A 13 -3.38 -2.89 7.42
N THR A 14 -3.71 -4.05 6.84
CA THR A 14 -3.18 -5.35 7.20
C THR A 14 -2.40 -5.94 6.02
N ALA A 15 -1.35 -6.68 6.36
CA ALA A 15 -0.47 -7.32 5.40
C ALA A 15 -0.40 -8.82 5.71
N ASP A 16 -1.15 -9.60 4.95
CA ASP A 16 -1.24 -11.05 5.09
C ASP A 16 -0.27 -11.73 4.13
N LYS A 17 0.71 -12.45 4.68
CA LYS A 17 1.70 -13.17 3.87
C LYS A 17 1.06 -14.40 3.23
N VAL A 18 0.74 -14.30 1.94
CA VAL A 18 0.15 -15.40 1.16
C VAL A 18 1.23 -16.40 0.75
N THR A 19 2.38 -15.89 0.27
CA THR A 19 3.52 -16.72 -0.14
C THR A 19 4.85 -16.06 0.24
N GLN A 20 5.96 -16.75 -0.03
CA GLN A 20 7.31 -16.23 0.22
C GLN A 20 7.67 -15.02 -0.66
N ALA A 21 6.97 -14.83 -1.79
CA ALA A 21 7.17 -13.73 -2.74
C ALA A 21 5.91 -12.87 -2.95
N SER A 22 4.84 -13.12 -2.19
CA SER A 22 3.55 -12.41 -2.34
C SER A 22 2.87 -12.14 -1.01
N VAL A 23 2.37 -10.91 -0.85
CA VAL A 23 1.62 -10.45 0.31
C VAL A 23 0.30 -9.84 -0.14
N LEU A 24 -0.77 -10.26 0.53
CA LEU A 24 -2.08 -9.68 0.42
C LEU A 24 -2.14 -8.47 1.34
N LEU A 25 -2.23 -7.30 0.76
CA LEU A 25 -2.51 -6.08 1.50
C LEU A 25 -4.02 -5.84 1.48
N HIS A 26 -4.57 -5.62 2.67
CA HIS A 26 -5.96 -5.26 2.85
C HIS A 26 -6.02 -3.97 3.64
N TRP A 27 -6.86 -3.02 3.21
CA TRP A 27 -7.00 -1.74 3.91
C TRP A 27 -8.40 -1.18 3.72
N ALA A 28 -8.90 -0.46 4.71
CA ALA A 28 -10.18 0.22 4.65
C ALA A 28 -10.05 1.60 3.99
N GLU A 29 -11.14 2.07 3.39
CA GLU A 29 -11.21 3.40 2.80
C GLU A 29 -10.87 4.48 3.84
N PRO A 30 -10.11 5.52 3.46
CA PRO A 30 -9.74 6.60 4.36
C PRO A 30 -10.96 7.43 4.76
N ALA A 31 -10.97 7.89 6.02
CA ALA A 31 -12.07 8.70 6.56
C ALA A 31 -12.27 10.03 5.81
N GLN A 32 -11.21 10.54 5.19
CA GLN A 32 -11.24 11.75 4.38
C GLN A 32 -10.59 11.46 3.02
N PRO A 33 -11.37 10.97 2.04
CA PRO A 33 -10.87 10.74 0.70
C PRO A 33 -10.65 12.04 -0.08
N ASN A 34 -11.12 13.19 0.45
CA ASN A 34 -11.02 14.54 -0.14
C ASN A 34 -11.34 14.58 -1.66
N GLY A 35 -12.12 13.62 -2.17
CA GLY A 35 -12.36 13.41 -3.59
C GLY A 35 -12.60 11.94 -3.96
N VAL A 36 -12.62 11.63 -5.27
CA VAL A 36 -12.71 10.26 -5.77
C VAL A 36 -11.32 9.63 -5.74
N ILE A 37 -11.13 8.58 -4.94
CA ILE A 37 -9.89 7.80 -4.91
C ILE A 37 -9.72 7.11 -6.25
N ARG A 38 -8.65 7.45 -6.98
CA ARG A 38 -8.31 6.83 -8.27
C ARG A 38 -7.37 5.65 -8.11
N GLY A 39 -6.72 5.53 -6.95
CA GLY A 39 -5.76 4.49 -6.64
C GLY A 39 -4.97 4.84 -5.39
N TYR A 40 -4.14 3.90 -4.95
CA TYR A 40 -3.27 4.02 -3.77
C TYR A 40 -1.81 3.82 -4.15
N LEU A 41 -0.91 4.41 -3.36
CA LEU A 41 0.52 4.20 -3.48
C LEU A 41 0.98 3.33 -2.32
N ILE A 42 1.52 2.17 -2.65
CA ILE A 42 2.03 1.22 -1.67
C ILE A 42 3.54 1.36 -1.62
N HIS A 43 4.05 1.74 -0.47
CA HIS A 43 5.46 1.95 -0.19
C HIS A 43 5.98 0.75 0.59
N PHE A 44 7.01 0.09 0.11
CA PHE A 44 7.62 -1.01 0.84
C PHE A 44 9.14 -0.90 0.78
N SER A 45 9.78 -1.18 1.90
CA SER A 45 11.23 -1.11 2.03
C SER A 45 11.74 -2.41 2.61
N HIS A 46 12.78 -2.95 1.97
CA HIS A 46 13.47 -4.12 2.49
C HIS A 46 14.49 -3.68 3.54
N ALA A 47 14.50 -4.33 4.69
CA ALA A 47 15.55 -4.10 5.70
C ALA A 47 16.94 -4.45 5.16
N SER A 48 16.98 -5.39 4.22
CA SER A 48 18.19 -5.81 3.49
C SER A 48 18.57 -4.84 2.36
N SER A 49 17.62 -4.14 1.73
CA SER A 49 17.89 -3.12 0.73
C SER A 49 17.96 -1.74 1.39
N ARG A 50 19.12 -1.46 2.00
CA ARG A 50 19.38 -0.22 2.74
C ARG A 50 19.26 0.99 1.81
N ASN A 51 18.10 1.65 1.85
CA ASN A 51 17.70 2.88 1.13
C ASN A 51 16.88 2.71 -0.16
N GLU A 52 16.37 1.52 -0.48
CA GLU A 52 15.46 1.36 -1.61
C GLU A 52 14.03 1.18 -1.13
N THR A 53 13.28 2.29 -1.10
CA THR A 53 11.82 2.26 -0.94
C THR A 53 11.21 2.09 -2.31
N GLN A 54 10.60 0.95 -2.54
CA GLN A 54 9.86 0.71 -3.76
C GLN A 54 8.42 1.22 -3.58
N VAL A 55 7.89 1.80 -4.64
CA VAL A 55 6.53 2.35 -4.66
C VAL A 55 5.74 1.65 -5.75
N LYS A 56 4.68 0.94 -5.35
CA LYS A 56 3.75 0.28 -6.26
C LYS A 56 2.48 1.09 -6.33
N LYS A 57 2.15 1.58 -7.53
CA LYS A 57 0.90 2.29 -7.76
C LYS A 57 -0.21 1.30 -8.08
N VAL A 58 -1.21 1.25 -7.23
CA VAL A 58 -2.39 0.40 -7.41
C VAL A 58 -3.52 1.24 -7.98
N ILE A 59 -3.85 0.99 -9.24
CA ILE A 59 -4.96 1.62 -9.96
C ILE A 59 -5.84 0.47 -10.44
N GLY A 60 -7.01 0.31 -9.84
CA GLY A 60 -7.94 -0.80 -10.14
C GLY A 60 -9.36 -0.33 -10.36
N SER A 61 -10.15 -1.08 -11.12
CA SER A 61 -11.57 -0.78 -11.40
C SER A 61 -12.55 -1.51 -10.46
N ARG A 62 -12.07 -2.16 -9.39
CA ARG A 62 -12.81 -2.96 -8.41
C ARG A 62 -12.09 -2.93 -7.06
N PRO A 63 -12.79 -3.25 -5.96
CA PRO A 63 -12.79 -2.42 -4.76
C PRO A 63 -11.36 -2.20 -4.26
N PHE A 64 -11.03 -0.94 -4.00
CA PHE A 64 -9.67 -0.49 -3.77
C PHE A 64 -9.11 -0.85 -2.39
N ASN A 65 -9.77 -1.76 -1.67
CA ASN A 65 -9.45 -2.17 -0.31
C ASN A 65 -8.59 -3.44 -0.25
N GLU A 66 -8.26 -4.04 -1.41
CA GLU A 66 -7.45 -5.25 -1.47
C GLU A 66 -6.46 -5.21 -2.63
N TYR A 67 -5.22 -5.59 -2.37
CA TYR A 67 -4.19 -5.75 -3.41
C TYR A 67 -3.16 -6.82 -3.04
N ILE A 68 -2.91 -7.72 -3.99
CA ILE A 68 -1.85 -8.71 -3.85
C ILE A 68 -0.56 -8.14 -4.43
N LEU A 69 0.35 -7.73 -3.56
CA LEU A 69 1.73 -7.48 -3.93
C LEU A 69 2.38 -8.81 -4.25
N SER A 70 2.53 -9.10 -5.53
CA SER A 70 3.43 -10.15 -6.03
C SER A 70 4.75 -9.49 -6.44
N ASP A 71 5.85 -10.26 -6.42
CA ASP A 71 7.23 -9.84 -6.75
C ASP A 71 8.02 -9.26 -5.57
N LEU A 72 7.62 -9.57 -4.33
CA LEU A 72 8.29 -9.10 -3.12
C LEU A 72 8.82 -10.30 -2.34
N MET A 73 10.11 -10.62 -2.48
CA MET A 73 10.77 -11.59 -1.59
C MET A 73 10.91 -11.01 -0.18
N LEU A 74 9.79 -10.80 0.52
CA LEU A 74 9.79 -10.20 1.84
C LEU A 74 10.47 -11.13 2.85
N ALA A 75 11.58 -10.64 3.39
CA ALA A 75 12.17 -11.12 4.63
C ALA A 75 11.28 -10.72 5.81
N ASP A 76 11.36 -11.46 6.91
CA ASP A 76 10.55 -11.22 8.13
C ASP A 76 10.77 -9.82 8.77
N ASN A 77 11.76 -9.06 8.32
CA ASN A 77 12.09 -7.72 8.83
C ASN A 77 11.64 -6.56 7.93
N ASP A 78 10.93 -6.85 6.83
CA ASP A 78 10.58 -5.83 5.85
C ASP A 78 9.33 -5.03 6.26
N VAL A 79 9.30 -3.74 5.94
CA VAL A 79 8.26 -2.80 6.37
C VAL A 79 7.42 -2.36 5.16
N CYS A 80 6.10 -2.44 5.30
CA CYS A 80 5.14 -1.95 4.30
C CYS A 80 4.35 -0.76 4.85
N SER A 81 4.07 0.21 4.00
CA SER A 81 3.30 1.43 4.28
C SER A 81 2.48 1.81 3.05
N ILE A 82 1.39 2.55 3.22
CA ILE A 82 0.50 2.95 2.12
C ILE A 82 0.11 4.41 2.31
N ASN A 83 -0.01 5.15 1.21
CA ASN A 83 -0.38 6.56 1.17
C ASN A 83 -1.30 6.88 -0.02
#